data_AF-A0A9P0LAI3-F1
#
_entry.id   AF-A0A9P0LAI3-F1
#
_cell.length_a   1.000
_cell.length_b   1.000
_cell.length_c   1.000
_cell.angle_alpha   90.00
_cell.angle_beta   90.00
_cell.angle_gamma   90.00
#
_symmetry.space_group_name_H-M   'P 1'
#
loop_
_entity.id
_entity.type
_entity.pdbx_description
1 polymer ?
#
loop_
_entity_poly.entity_id
_entity_poly.type
_entity_poly.pdbx_seq_one_letter_code
_entity_poly.pdbx_strand_id
1 'polypeptide(L)'
;MKEQCIPKPTREKWLEIADGFLKNANYPHCLGAIDGKHIRVIKPQHSGSLYFNYKHFFSIQLLAMCDANYCFTFVDIGDYGKNSDSSIFTNSHFYKNLSSTKLDLPNPDFLPQKNDYKILYVIVGDEAFGLSFNVMRPYGGKNLTLKKRIHNYRLTRARRYIECTFGILSNKWRIFHRPLNVSIDFAVDIVKACTVLHNFVRVLDGYKHEDALSVQGFYDANVAKTGACSARSATAIRDYFADYFMNTDILPWQNSCIM
;
A
#
# COMPACT_ATOMS: atom_id res chain seq x y z
N MET A 1 18.27 7.74 -14.17
CA MET A 1 17.64 8.19 -12.90
C MET A 1 16.54 7.25 -12.40
N LYS A 2 15.52 6.87 -13.20
CA LYS A 2 14.47 5.92 -12.75
C LYS A 2 15.03 4.63 -12.14
N GLU A 3 15.92 3.95 -12.85
CA GLU A 3 16.53 2.69 -12.38
C GLU A 3 17.38 2.84 -11.13
N GLN A 4 17.87 4.05 -10.84
CA GLN A 4 18.64 4.36 -9.64
C GLN A 4 17.72 4.69 -8.46
N CYS A 5 16.59 5.37 -8.71
CA CYS A 5 15.70 5.84 -7.65
C CYS A 5 14.57 4.85 -7.32
N ILE A 6 14.12 4.06 -8.29
CA ILE A 6 13.12 2.99 -8.14
C ILE A 6 13.65 1.74 -8.85
N PRO A 7 14.73 1.12 -8.32
CA PRO A 7 15.30 -0.10 -8.90
C PRO A 7 14.31 -1.26 -8.81
N LYS A 8 14.45 -2.24 -9.70
CA LYS A 8 13.76 -3.53 -9.53
C LYS A 8 14.29 -4.17 -8.23
N PRO A 9 13.44 -4.48 -7.23
CA PRO A 9 13.95 -4.98 -5.96
C PRO A 9 14.56 -6.37 -6.10
N THR A 10 15.74 -6.57 -5.52
CA THR A 10 16.38 -7.88 -5.33
C THR A 10 15.78 -8.59 -4.12
N ARG A 11 16.06 -9.88 -3.95
CA ARG A 11 15.69 -10.63 -2.74
C ARG A 11 16.17 -9.94 -1.46
N GLU A 12 17.40 -9.45 -1.42
CA GLU A 12 17.95 -8.74 -0.26
C GLU A 12 17.17 -7.45 0.03
N LYS A 13 16.80 -6.71 -1.02
CA LYS A 13 15.99 -5.50 -0.84
C LYS A 13 14.60 -5.82 -0.31
N TRP A 14 13.98 -6.91 -0.75
CA TRP A 14 12.70 -7.36 -0.20
C TRP A 14 12.77 -7.69 1.30
N LEU A 15 13.84 -8.36 1.73
CA LEU A 15 14.09 -8.66 3.13
C LEU A 15 14.30 -7.38 3.95
N GLU A 16 15.10 -6.44 3.44
CA GLU A 16 15.30 -5.12 4.07
C GLU A 16 13.97 -4.37 4.26
N ILE A 17 13.09 -4.40 3.26
CA ILE A 17 11.76 -3.79 3.36
C ILE A 17 10.92 -4.49 4.44
N ALA A 18 10.90 -5.82 4.46
CA ALA A 18 10.17 -6.62 5.44
C ALA A 18 10.64 -6.33 6.88
N ASP A 19 11.96 -6.23 7.09
CA ASP A 19 12.54 -5.87 8.38
C ASP A 19 12.17 -4.45 8.79
N GLY A 20 12.13 -3.51 7.83
CA GLY A 20 11.67 -2.14 8.08
C GLY A 20 10.22 -2.08 8.57
N PHE A 21 9.30 -2.83 7.95
CA PHE A 21 7.91 -2.90 8.40
C PHE A 21 7.75 -3.65 9.72
N LEU A 22 8.53 -4.70 9.97
CA LEU A 22 8.56 -5.37 11.26
C LEU A 22 8.97 -4.40 12.37
N LYS A 23 10.06 -3.65 12.16
CA LYS A 23 10.59 -2.69 13.15
C LYS A 23 9.65 -1.51 13.38
N ASN A 24 9.13 -0.90 12.31
CA ASN A 24 8.46 0.39 12.40
C ASN A 24 6.92 0.30 12.42
N ALA A 25 6.33 -0.76 11.84
CA ALA A 25 4.88 -0.97 11.80
C ALA A 25 4.42 -2.15 12.67
N ASN A 26 5.35 -2.99 13.15
CA ASN A 26 5.07 -4.26 13.82
C ASN A 26 4.29 -5.24 12.92
N TYR A 27 4.61 -5.22 11.62
CA TYR A 27 4.00 -6.12 10.64
C TYR A 27 5.10 -6.98 9.98
N PRO A 28 5.28 -8.25 10.39
CA PRO A 28 6.30 -9.12 9.81
C PRO A 28 5.97 -9.46 8.36
N HIS A 29 7.01 -9.77 7.57
CA HIS A 29 6.88 -10.28 6.19
C HIS A 29 6.19 -9.31 5.21
N CYS A 30 6.09 -8.01 5.56
CA CYS A 30 5.47 -7.01 4.69
C CYS A 30 6.49 -6.44 3.68
N LEU A 31 6.25 -6.69 2.39
CA LEU A 31 7.09 -6.25 1.28
C LEU A 31 6.79 -4.83 0.80
N GLY A 32 5.73 -4.22 1.32
CA GLY A 32 5.31 -2.90 0.90
C GLY A 32 3.85 -2.65 1.21
N ALA A 33 3.51 -1.36 1.33
CA ALA A 33 2.14 -0.90 1.39
C ALA A 33 1.74 -0.31 0.04
N ILE A 34 0.63 -0.76 -0.54
CA ILE A 34 0.13 -0.32 -1.84
C ILE A 34 -1.18 0.44 -1.69
N ASP A 35 -1.29 1.56 -2.42
CA ASP A 35 -2.51 2.36 -2.47
C ASP A 35 -2.54 3.24 -3.73
N GLY A 36 -3.72 3.75 -4.07
CA GLY A 36 -3.95 4.69 -5.16
C GLY A 36 -4.03 6.14 -4.71
N LYS A 37 -3.60 7.04 -5.60
CA LYS A 37 -3.77 8.48 -5.46
C LYS A 37 -4.32 9.08 -6.74
N HIS A 38 -5.44 9.79 -6.64
CA HIS A 38 -5.95 10.63 -7.72
C HIS A 38 -5.13 11.92 -7.82
N ILE A 39 -4.46 12.14 -8.96
CA ILE A 39 -3.80 13.40 -9.29
C ILE A 39 -4.79 14.28 -10.05
N ARG A 40 -5.14 15.44 -9.48
CA ARG A 40 -6.13 16.35 -10.06
C ARG A 40 -5.62 16.93 -11.37
N VAL A 41 -6.46 16.91 -12.40
CA VAL A 41 -6.20 17.57 -13.70
C VAL A 41 -7.40 18.44 -14.07
N ILE A 42 -7.18 19.44 -14.91
CA ILE A 42 -8.28 20.13 -15.58
C ILE A 42 -8.96 19.15 -16.54
N LYS A 43 -10.28 19.27 -16.71
CA LYS A 43 -11.07 18.41 -17.61
C LYS A 43 -10.40 18.36 -18.99
N PRO A 44 -9.95 17.17 -19.44
CA PRO A 44 -9.36 17.06 -20.76
C PRO A 44 -10.42 17.27 -21.85
N GLN A 45 -10.03 17.87 -22.97
CA GLN A 45 -10.93 18.09 -24.09
C GLN A 45 -11.41 16.74 -24.65
N HIS A 46 -12.68 16.67 -25.03
CA HIS A 46 -13.30 15.47 -25.63
C HIS A 46 -13.21 14.16 -24.81
N SER A 47 -12.90 14.22 -23.51
CA SER A 47 -12.71 13.00 -22.71
C SER A 47 -13.98 12.40 -22.10
N GLY A 48 -15.13 13.07 -22.27
CA GLY A 48 -16.37 12.71 -21.56
C GLY A 48 -16.13 12.59 -20.04
N SER A 49 -16.47 11.43 -19.48
CA SER A 49 -16.31 11.10 -18.05
C SER A 49 -15.12 10.17 -17.75
N LEU A 50 -14.24 9.87 -18.72
CA LEU A 50 -13.13 8.92 -18.53
C LEU A 50 -12.25 9.27 -17.32
N TYR A 51 -11.88 10.54 -17.19
CA TYR A 51 -11.05 11.02 -16.08
C TYR A 51 -11.87 11.45 -14.85
N PHE A 52 -13.20 11.38 -14.89
CA PHE A 52 -14.06 11.81 -13.80
C PHE A 52 -14.18 10.70 -12.76
N ASN A 53 -13.70 10.97 -11.55
CA ASN A 53 -13.63 9.98 -10.47
C ASN A 53 -14.85 10.04 -9.53
N TYR A 54 -14.92 9.09 -8.60
CA TYR A 54 -15.98 8.99 -7.60
C TYR A 54 -15.99 10.14 -6.58
N LYS A 55 -14.92 10.94 -6.50
CA LYS A 55 -14.80 12.14 -5.66
C LYS A 55 -15.23 13.42 -6.38
N HIS A 56 -15.88 13.29 -7.53
CA HIS A 56 -16.42 14.39 -8.33
C HIS A 56 -15.38 15.39 -8.87
N PHE A 57 -14.20 14.92 -9.27
CA PHE A 57 -13.23 15.73 -10.02
C PHE A 57 -12.52 14.93 -11.11
N PHE A 58 -11.85 15.63 -12.04
CA PHE A 58 -11.06 15.00 -13.09
C PHE A 58 -9.64 14.66 -12.59
N SER A 59 -9.19 13.44 -12.84
CA SER A 59 -7.88 12.96 -12.37
C SER A 59 -7.29 11.88 -13.25
N ILE A 60 -5.96 11.76 -13.19
CA ILE A 60 -5.22 10.56 -13.55
C ILE A 60 -4.87 9.77 -12.29
N GLN A 61 -4.76 8.45 -12.40
CA GLN A 61 -4.35 7.61 -11.27
C GLN A 61 -2.82 7.54 -11.13
N LEU A 62 -2.35 7.61 -9.89
CA LEU A 62 -1.05 7.14 -9.45
C LEU A 62 -1.28 5.95 -8.51
N LEU A 63 -1.02 4.74 -8.97
CA LEU A 63 -0.95 3.55 -8.11
C LEU A 63 0.50 3.38 -7.68
N ALA A 64 0.76 3.26 -6.37
CA ALA A 64 2.13 3.13 -5.90
C ALA A 64 2.25 2.22 -4.68
N MET A 65 3.42 1.61 -4.54
CA MET A 65 3.84 0.88 -3.34
C MET A 65 5.04 1.57 -2.71
N CYS A 66 5.13 1.57 -1.38
CA CYS A 66 6.28 2.10 -0.66
C CYS A 66 6.86 1.12 0.37
N ASP A 67 8.11 1.38 0.76
CA ASP A 67 8.75 0.75 1.90
C ASP A 67 8.48 1.49 3.22
N ALA A 68 9.04 0.97 4.32
CA ALA A 68 8.95 1.59 5.65
C ALA A 68 9.80 2.86 5.81
N ASN A 69 10.56 3.26 4.78
CA ASN A 69 11.30 4.52 4.71
C ASN A 69 10.59 5.55 3.81
N TYR A 70 9.33 5.29 3.44
CA TYR A 70 8.51 6.14 2.58
C TYR A 70 9.11 6.32 1.18
N CYS A 71 9.95 5.39 0.72
CA CYS A 71 10.45 5.36 -0.66
C CYS A 71 9.51 4.52 -1.51
N PHE A 72 9.18 5.01 -2.71
CA PHE A 72 8.39 4.25 -3.68
C PHE A 72 9.20 3.05 -4.19
N THR A 73 8.62 1.87 -4.13
CA THR A 73 9.21 0.62 -4.64
C THR A 73 8.54 0.16 -5.93
N PHE A 74 7.33 0.64 -6.19
CA PHE A 74 6.59 0.44 -7.43
C PHE A 74 5.69 1.65 -7.70
N VAL A 75 5.56 2.03 -8.97
CA VAL A 75 4.65 3.09 -9.43
C VAL A 75 4.03 2.70 -10.78
N ASP A 76 2.74 2.96 -10.94
CA ASP A 76 1.97 2.89 -12.18
C ASP A 76 1.15 4.18 -12.31
N ILE A 77 1.25 4.86 -13.45
CA ILE A 77 0.82 6.26 -13.60
C ILE A 77 0.11 6.44 -14.94
N GLY A 78 -1.03 7.12 -14.91
CA GLY A 78 -1.70 7.64 -16.11
C GLY A 78 -3.00 6.94 -16.46
N ASP A 79 -3.41 5.95 -15.64
CA ASP A 79 -4.70 5.32 -15.79
C ASP A 79 -5.86 6.32 -15.57
N TYR A 80 -7.02 6.00 -16.14
CA TYR A 80 -8.20 6.85 -16.07
C TYR A 80 -8.70 7.00 -14.64
N GLY A 81 -9.10 8.22 -14.24
CA GLY A 81 -9.64 8.50 -12.90
C GLY A 81 -10.92 7.73 -12.53
N LYS A 82 -11.62 7.15 -13.51
CA LYS A 82 -12.77 6.26 -13.27
C LYS A 82 -12.35 4.84 -12.84
N ASN A 83 -11.14 4.41 -13.15
CA ASN A 83 -10.66 3.06 -12.86
C ASN A 83 -10.42 2.89 -11.35
N SER A 84 -10.66 1.69 -10.82
CA SER A 84 -10.37 1.36 -9.42
C SER A 84 -8.92 0.91 -9.25
N ASP A 85 -8.37 1.10 -8.05
CA ASP A 85 -6.99 0.70 -7.77
C ASP A 85 -6.75 -0.80 -7.98
N SER A 86 -7.77 -1.64 -7.71
CA SER A 86 -7.72 -3.06 -7.98
C SER A 86 -7.64 -3.43 -9.46
N SER A 87 -8.37 -2.74 -10.33
CA SER A 87 -8.32 -3.04 -11.77
C SER A 87 -6.98 -2.61 -12.37
N ILE A 88 -6.46 -1.46 -11.94
CA ILE A 88 -5.13 -0.97 -12.34
C ILE A 88 -4.05 -1.95 -11.87
N PHE A 89 -4.11 -2.34 -10.59
CA PHE A 89 -3.13 -3.26 -10.01
C PHE A 89 -3.12 -4.61 -10.71
N THR A 90 -4.28 -5.24 -10.92
CA THR A 90 -4.37 -6.55 -11.58
C THR A 90 -3.90 -6.52 -13.04
N ASN A 91 -4.04 -5.39 -13.73
CA ASN A 91 -3.57 -5.21 -15.10
C ASN A 91 -2.07 -4.87 -15.19
N SER A 92 -1.47 -4.37 -14.11
CA SER A 92 -0.08 -3.95 -14.06
C SER A 92 0.91 -5.10 -14.36
N HIS A 93 2.06 -4.74 -14.92
CA HIS A 93 3.17 -5.69 -15.11
C HIS A 93 3.67 -6.26 -13.78
N PHE A 94 3.57 -5.48 -12.70
CA PHE A 94 3.96 -5.94 -11.37
C PHE A 94 3.12 -7.11 -10.90
N TYR A 95 1.78 -7.02 -10.99
CA TYR A 95 0.89 -8.11 -10.57
C TYR A 95 1.02 -9.36 -11.45
N LYS A 96 1.25 -9.19 -12.76
CA LYS A 96 1.55 -10.29 -13.68
C LYS A 96 2.84 -11.01 -13.30
N ASN A 97 3.89 -10.26 -12.91
CA ASN A 97 5.17 -10.83 -12.46
C ASN A 97 5.05 -11.48 -11.08
N LEU A 98 4.24 -10.91 -10.18
CA LEU A 98 3.93 -11.47 -8.86
C LEU A 98 3.24 -12.83 -9.01
N SER A 99 2.23 -12.91 -9.87
CA SER A 99 1.44 -14.12 -10.10
C SER A 99 2.23 -15.23 -10.83
N SER A 100 3.23 -14.86 -11.64
CA SER A 100 4.06 -15.81 -12.38
C SER A 100 5.40 -16.14 -11.70
N THR A 101 5.57 -15.77 -10.42
CA THR A 101 6.81 -16.00 -9.64
C THR A 101 8.09 -15.43 -10.29
N LYS A 102 7.94 -14.41 -11.14
CA LYS A 102 9.06 -13.73 -11.83
C LYS A 102 9.69 -12.62 -10.99
N LEU A 103 9.07 -12.28 -9.87
CA LEU A 103 9.67 -11.44 -8.84
C LEU A 103 10.55 -12.32 -7.96
N ASP A 104 11.77 -11.85 -7.68
CA ASP A 104 12.74 -12.53 -6.82
C ASP A 104 12.35 -12.40 -5.34
N LEU A 105 11.14 -12.86 -5.01
CA LEU A 105 10.60 -12.78 -3.66
C LEU A 105 11.39 -13.70 -2.71
N PRO A 106 11.51 -13.32 -1.43
CA PRO A 106 12.01 -14.23 -0.41
C PRO A 106 11.15 -15.48 -0.33
N ASN A 107 11.78 -16.62 -0.08
CA ASN A 107 11.07 -17.88 0.18
C ASN A 107 10.22 -17.73 1.45
N PRO A 108 9.12 -18.49 1.59
CA PRO A 108 8.36 -18.54 2.84
C PRO A 108 9.28 -18.80 4.04
N ASP A 109 9.02 -18.10 5.15
CA ASP A 109 9.79 -18.25 6.38
C ASP A 109 8.89 -18.24 7.63
N PHE A 110 9.44 -18.55 8.79
CA PHE A 110 8.71 -18.49 10.06
C PHE A 110 8.46 -17.05 10.49
N LEU A 111 7.28 -16.80 11.07
CA LEU A 111 7.06 -15.52 11.74
C LEU A 111 7.92 -15.45 13.02
N PRO A 112 8.35 -14.24 13.45
CA PRO A 112 9.13 -14.09 14.67
C PRO A 112 8.44 -14.77 15.86
N GLN A 113 9.17 -15.52 16.68
CA GLN A 113 8.63 -16.18 17.88
C GLN A 113 7.50 -17.22 17.60
N LYS A 114 7.27 -17.61 16.33
CA LYS A 114 6.29 -18.62 15.94
C LYS A 114 6.84 -19.58 14.89
N ASN A 115 7.19 -20.79 15.33
CA ASN A 115 7.87 -21.80 14.50
C ASN A 115 6.95 -22.90 13.96
N ASP A 116 5.65 -22.64 13.85
CA ASP A 116 4.68 -23.68 13.46
C ASP A 116 4.74 -23.99 11.95
N TYR A 117 4.66 -22.94 11.12
CA TYR A 117 4.57 -23.05 9.67
C TYR A 117 5.29 -21.86 9.02
N LYS A 118 5.96 -22.12 7.89
CA LYS A 118 6.54 -21.06 7.07
C LYS A 118 5.43 -20.38 6.26
N ILE A 119 5.39 -19.05 6.29
CA ILE A 119 4.39 -18.24 5.59
C ILE A 119 5.05 -17.31 4.57
N LEU A 120 4.32 -17.05 3.48
CA LEU A 120 4.75 -16.17 2.40
C LEU A 120 4.94 -14.74 2.88
N TYR A 121 5.77 -14.02 2.13
CA TYR A 121 5.87 -12.57 2.21
C TYR A 121 4.71 -11.91 1.43
N VAL A 122 4.20 -10.81 1.97
CA VAL A 122 2.93 -10.20 1.54
C VAL A 122 3.06 -8.69 1.33
N ILE A 123 2.22 -8.15 0.45
CA ILE A 123 1.98 -6.73 0.24
C ILE A 123 0.68 -6.38 0.97
N VAL A 124 0.62 -5.23 1.63
CA VAL A 124 -0.60 -4.78 2.32
C VAL A 124 -1.33 -3.72 1.50
N GLY A 125 -2.64 -3.90 1.28
CA GLY A 125 -3.51 -2.97 0.55
C GLY A 125 -4.81 -2.68 1.31
N ASP A 126 -5.59 -1.71 0.84
CA ASP A 126 -6.94 -1.45 1.37
C ASP A 126 -7.95 -2.54 0.97
N GLU A 127 -9.20 -2.33 1.36
CA GLU A 127 -10.31 -3.21 1.01
C GLU A 127 -10.62 -3.25 -0.50
N ALA A 128 -10.23 -2.22 -1.26
CA ALA A 128 -10.47 -2.16 -2.70
C ALA A 128 -9.64 -3.19 -3.46
N PHE A 129 -8.46 -3.59 -2.95
CA PHE A 129 -7.64 -4.66 -3.52
C PHE A 129 -8.25 -6.05 -3.33
N GLY A 130 -7.99 -6.94 -4.28
CA GLY A 130 -8.35 -8.36 -4.16
C GLY A 130 -7.44 -9.10 -3.20
N LEU A 131 -8.01 -9.92 -2.31
CA LEU A 131 -7.23 -10.80 -1.43
C LEU A 131 -6.55 -11.90 -2.27
N SER A 132 -5.23 -12.03 -2.15
CA SER A 132 -4.45 -13.07 -2.82
C SER A 132 -3.31 -13.57 -1.92
N PHE A 133 -2.57 -14.60 -2.33
CA PHE A 133 -1.52 -15.18 -1.49
C PHE A 133 -0.44 -14.17 -1.06
N ASN A 134 -0.13 -13.21 -1.94
CA ASN A 134 0.86 -12.16 -1.67
C ASN A 134 0.24 -10.78 -1.42
N VAL A 135 -1.09 -10.66 -1.32
CA VAL A 135 -1.77 -9.36 -1.11
C VAL A 135 -2.77 -9.50 0.02
N MET A 136 -2.46 -8.89 1.16
CA MET A 136 -3.30 -8.86 2.35
C MET A 136 -4.14 -7.59 2.37
N ARG A 137 -5.41 -7.75 2.76
CA ARG A 137 -6.38 -6.67 2.92
C ARG A 137 -7.15 -6.86 4.23
N PRO A 138 -7.71 -5.79 4.82
CA PRO A 138 -8.46 -5.90 6.07
C PRO A 138 -9.63 -6.89 5.96
N TYR A 139 -10.06 -7.42 7.10
CA TYR A 139 -11.36 -8.08 7.21
C TYR A 139 -12.44 -7.03 7.02
N GLY A 140 -13.25 -7.17 5.97
CA GLY A 140 -14.47 -6.40 5.80
C GLY A 140 -15.54 -6.82 6.81
N GLY A 141 -16.52 -5.93 7.04
CA GLY A 141 -17.64 -6.16 7.95
C GLY A 141 -17.63 -5.27 9.21
N LYS A 142 -18.82 -5.07 9.79
CA LYS A 142 -19.04 -4.19 10.96
C LYS A 142 -18.73 -4.85 12.31
N ASN A 143 -19.16 -6.11 12.49
CA ASN A 143 -19.07 -6.82 13.77
C ASN A 143 -17.88 -7.79 13.73
N LEU A 144 -16.68 -7.21 13.74
CA LEU A 144 -15.44 -7.98 13.73
C LEU A 144 -15.13 -8.53 15.12
N THR A 145 -14.70 -9.78 15.18
CA THR A 145 -14.15 -10.36 16.40
C THR A 145 -12.89 -9.58 16.82
N LEU A 146 -12.54 -9.62 18.11
CA LEU A 146 -11.34 -8.96 18.63
C LEU A 146 -10.09 -9.32 17.80
N LYS A 147 -9.92 -10.61 17.48
CA LYS A 147 -8.88 -11.13 16.56
C LYS A 147 -8.80 -10.35 15.24
N LYS A 148 -9.94 -10.19 14.56
CA LYS A 148 -10.03 -9.51 13.26
C LYS A 148 -9.77 -8.00 13.39
N ARG A 149 -10.24 -7.38 14.48
CA ARG A 149 -9.96 -5.96 14.77
C ARG A 149 -8.48 -5.71 15.02
N ILE A 150 -7.80 -6.60 15.77
CA ILE A 150 -6.35 -6.55 15.98
C ILE A 150 -5.62 -6.64 14.65
N HIS A 151 -5.97 -7.63 13.82
CA HIS A 151 -5.38 -7.74 12.49
C HIS A 151 -5.58 -6.48 11.64
N ASN A 152 -6.81 -5.96 11.57
CA ASN A 152 -7.09 -4.73 10.80
C ASN A 152 -6.25 -3.56 11.30
N TYR A 153 -6.16 -3.37 12.62
CA TYR A 153 -5.35 -2.30 13.20
C TYR A 153 -3.86 -2.43 12.85
N ARG A 154 -3.30 -3.65 12.92
CA ARG A 154 -1.91 -3.93 12.50
C ARG A 154 -1.69 -3.63 11.03
N LEU A 155 -2.64 -4.04 10.18
CA LEU A 155 -2.61 -3.79 8.75
C LEU A 155 -2.69 -2.29 8.45
N THR A 156 -3.56 -1.53 9.13
CA THR A 156 -3.68 -0.08 9.00
C THR A 156 -2.38 0.63 9.37
N ARG A 157 -1.65 0.17 10.40
CA ARG A 157 -0.32 0.72 10.74
C ARG A 157 0.69 0.57 9.60
N ALA A 158 0.70 -0.57 8.92
CA ALA A 158 1.56 -0.79 7.76
C ALA A 158 1.09 0.03 6.54
N ARG A 159 -0.23 0.06 6.28
CA ARG A 159 -0.83 0.89 5.21
C ARG A 159 -0.54 2.39 5.35
N ARG A 160 -0.50 2.91 6.58
CA ARG A 160 -0.23 4.32 6.83
C ARG A 160 1.05 4.82 6.14
N TYR A 161 2.03 3.95 5.88
CA TYR A 161 3.26 4.33 5.17
C TYR A 161 2.98 4.85 3.76
N ILE A 162 2.12 4.20 2.97
CA ILE A 162 1.87 4.67 1.59
C ILE A 162 1.02 5.95 1.57
N GLU A 163 0.06 6.06 2.49
CA GLU A 163 -0.75 7.28 2.67
C GLU A 163 0.12 8.47 3.06
N CYS A 164 1.01 8.30 4.05
CA CYS A 164 1.99 9.31 4.44
C CYS A 164 2.95 9.64 3.29
N THR A 165 3.40 8.64 2.52
CA THR A 165 4.27 8.86 1.35
C THR A 165 3.59 9.79 0.34
N PHE A 166 2.30 9.57 0.06
CA PHE A 166 1.52 10.46 -0.79
C PHE A 166 1.34 11.87 -0.20
N GLY A 167 1.20 11.98 1.13
CA GLY A 167 1.18 13.26 1.84
C GLY A 167 2.50 14.03 1.67
N ILE A 168 3.62 13.37 1.92
CA ILE A 168 4.98 13.92 1.77
C ILE A 168 5.21 14.38 0.33
N LEU A 169 4.87 13.53 -0.65
CA LEU A 169 4.94 13.88 -2.07
C LEU A 169 4.09 15.11 -2.41
N SER A 170 2.89 15.24 -1.83
CA SER A 170 2.03 16.39 -2.15
C SER A 170 2.54 17.68 -1.50
N ASN A 171 3.03 17.59 -0.25
CA ASN A 171 3.46 18.74 0.53
C ASN A 171 4.79 19.33 0.04
N LYS A 172 5.75 18.47 -0.35
CA LYS A 172 7.04 18.93 -0.87
C LYS A 172 6.93 19.35 -2.35
N TRP A 173 6.04 18.72 -3.13
CA TRP A 173 5.74 19.12 -4.52
C TRP A 173 4.35 19.75 -4.58
N ARG A 174 4.28 21.01 -4.14
CA ARG A 174 3.02 21.76 -3.98
C ARG A 174 2.16 21.87 -5.25
N ILE A 175 2.71 21.52 -6.41
CA ILE A 175 1.97 21.41 -7.68
C ILE A 175 0.75 20.49 -7.56
N PHE A 176 0.82 19.45 -6.71
CA PHE A 176 -0.27 18.49 -6.53
C PHE A 176 -1.44 19.01 -5.69
N HIS A 177 -1.31 20.18 -5.04
CA HIS A 177 -2.42 20.81 -4.32
C HIS A 177 -3.44 21.49 -5.23
N ARG A 178 -3.10 21.70 -6.51
CA ARG A 178 -3.98 22.31 -7.50
C ARG A 178 -4.18 21.35 -8.68
N PRO A 179 -5.30 21.44 -9.41
CA PRO A 179 -5.45 20.72 -10.66
C PRO A 179 -4.34 21.10 -11.64
N LEU A 180 -3.67 20.10 -12.21
CA LEU A 180 -2.68 20.31 -13.26
C LEU A 180 -3.39 20.81 -14.52
N ASN A 181 -3.01 22.00 -14.98
CA ASN A 181 -3.54 22.62 -16.19
C ASN A 181 -2.58 22.43 -17.36
N VAL A 182 -2.40 21.17 -17.75
CA VAL A 182 -1.51 20.73 -18.82
C VAL A 182 -2.15 19.55 -19.58
N SER A 183 -1.55 19.12 -20.69
CA SER A 183 -1.98 17.88 -21.36
C SER A 183 -1.82 16.67 -20.43
N ILE A 184 -2.62 15.62 -20.66
CA ILE A 184 -2.56 14.40 -19.85
C ILE A 184 -1.17 13.76 -19.90
N ASP A 185 -0.57 13.67 -21.08
CA ASP A 185 0.78 13.10 -21.24
C ASP A 185 1.81 13.87 -20.42
N PHE A 186 1.74 15.21 -20.44
CA PHE A 186 2.66 16.02 -19.65
C PHE A 186 2.36 15.93 -18.15
N ALA A 187 1.09 15.81 -17.73
CA ALA A 187 0.73 15.53 -16.34
C ALA A 187 1.32 14.21 -15.85
N VAL A 188 1.28 13.16 -16.68
CA VAL A 188 1.91 11.86 -16.40
C VAL A 188 3.42 12.00 -16.22
N ASP A 189 4.10 12.76 -17.09
CA ASP A 189 5.54 12.97 -16.98
C ASP A 189 5.94 13.80 -15.76
N ILE A 190 5.13 14.79 -15.38
CA ILE A 190 5.28 15.53 -14.13
C ILE A 190 5.21 14.57 -12.93
N VAL A 191 4.22 13.68 -12.90
CA VAL A 191 4.05 12.71 -11.79
C VAL A 191 5.23 11.74 -11.75
N LYS A 192 5.68 11.20 -12.89
CA LYS A 192 6.88 10.35 -12.98
C LYS A 192 8.13 11.05 -12.45
N ALA A 193 8.33 12.31 -12.83
CA ALA A 193 9.48 13.08 -12.38
C ALA A 193 9.41 13.30 -10.85
N CYS A 194 8.24 13.62 -10.31
CA CYS A 194 8.07 13.83 -8.87
C CYS A 194 8.27 12.55 -8.06
N THR A 195 7.86 11.37 -8.53
CA THR A 195 8.10 10.11 -7.79
C THR A 195 9.58 9.73 -7.77
N VAL A 196 10.30 9.96 -8.87
CA VAL A 196 11.77 9.77 -8.92
C VAL A 196 12.49 10.76 -8.00
N LEU A 197 12.14 12.05 -8.08
CA LEU A 197 12.71 13.09 -7.23
C LEU A 197 12.40 12.85 -5.75
N HIS A 198 11.21 12.34 -5.42
CA HIS A 198 10.85 11.97 -4.07
C HIS A 198 11.83 10.96 -3.49
N ASN A 199 12.03 9.83 -4.17
CA ASN A 199 12.99 8.83 -3.71
C ASN A 199 14.42 9.38 -3.63
N PHE A 200 14.86 10.16 -4.63
CA PHE A 200 16.18 10.79 -4.62
C PHE A 200 16.40 11.64 -3.37
N VAL A 201 15.45 12.53 -3.08
CA VAL A 201 15.52 13.42 -1.92
C VAL A 201 15.42 12.63 -0.61
N ARG A 202 14.58 11.60 -0.55
CA ARG A 202 14.45 10.73 0.63
C ARG A 202 15.74 10.00 0.97
N VAL A 203 16.46 9.52 -0.04
CA VAL A 203 17.74 8.83 0.14
C VAL A 203 18.83 9.82 0.59
N LEU A 204 18.82 11.05 0.07
CA LEU A 204 19.82 12.07 0.43
C LEU A 204 19.56 12.73 1.80
N ASP A 205 18.31 13.10 2.09
CA ASP A 205 17.95 13.83 3.32
C ASP A 205 17.96 12.92 4.56
N GLY A 206 17.91 11.60 4.38
CA GLY A 206 17.71 10.62 5.44
C GLY A 206 16.29 10.64 6.03
N TYR A 207 16.02 9.76 6.99
CA TYR A 207 14.71 9.68 7.65
C TYR A 207 14.52 10.85 8.62
N LYS A 208 13.57 11.75 8.34
CA LYS A 208 13.14 12.82 9.26
C LYS A 208 11.74 12.51 9.79
N HIS A 209 11.61 12.37 11.11
CA HIS A 209 10.35 11.99 11.78
C HIS A 209 9.23 13.03 11.59
N GLU A 210 9.59 14.30 11.39
CA GLU A 210 8.65 15.41 11.16
C GLU A 210 7.81 15.24 9.89
N ASP A 211 8.32 14.53 8.88
CA ASP A 211 7.61 14.27 7.62
C ASP A 211 6.40 13.33 7.78
N ALA A 212 6.30 12.60 8.90
CA ALA A 212 5.26 11.60 9.16
C ALA A 212 4.02 12.15 9.91
N LEU A 213 4.03 13.43 10.31
CA LEU A 213 3.04 14.02 11.21
C LEU A 213 1.72 14.48 10.54
N SER A 214 1.56 14.33 9.22
CA SER A 214 0.37 14.81 8.51
C SER A 214 -0.56 13.70 8.00
N VAL A 215 -1.20 12.95 8.91
CA VAL A 215 -2.49 12.29 8.60
C VAL A 215 -3.36 12.33 9.87
N GLN A 216 -4.25 13.33 9.97
CA GLN A 216 -5.35 13.32 10.93
C GLN A 216 -6.59 12.70 10.27
N GLY A 217 -7.17 11.70 10.94
CA GLY A 217 -8.56 11.28 10.77
C GLY A 217 -8.78 10.00 9.98
N PHE A 218 -9.30 8.97 10.67
CA PHE A 218 -10.06 7.90 10.05
C PHE A 218 -11.31 7.64 10.91
N TYR A 219 -12.48 7.87 10.32
CA TYR A 219 -13.76 7.31 10.78
C TYR A 219 -14.17 6.26 9.73
N ASP A 220 -14.24 4.99 10.13
CA ASP A 220 -14.58 3.89 9.23
C ASP A 220 -16.09 3.81 8.95
N ALA A 221 -16.45 3.67 7.68
CA ALA A 221 -17.83 3.46 7.22
C ALA A 221 -18.12 1.98 6.94
N ASN A 222 -18.72 1.31 7.93
CA ASN A 222 -19.84 0.36 7.85
C ASN A 222 -20.30 -0.23 6.47
N VAL A 223 -20.22 -1.57 6.24
CA VAL A 223 -21.21 -2.53 5.60
C VAL A 223 -20.69 -4.00 5.70
N ALA A 224 -21.53 -5.03 5.44
CA ALA A 224 -21.70 -6.28 6.19
C ALA A 224 -21.25 -7.63 5.53
N LYS A 225 -21.02 -8.65 6.42
CA LYS A 225 -21.13 -10.15 6.40
C LYS A 225 -20.64 -10.92 5.13
N THR A 226 -19.89 -12.04 5.19
CA THR A 226 -20.08 -13.34 5.90
C THR A 226 -18.79 -14.21 5.87
N GLY A 227 -18.67 -15.17 6.80
CA GLY A 227 -18.20 -16.56 6.53
C GLY A 227 -16.69 -16.91 6.59
N ALA A 228 -16.33 -17.82 7.50
CA ALA A 228 -15.03 -18.50 7.73
C ALA A 228 -14.73 -19.59 6.66
N CYS A 229 -13.63 -20.39 6.58
CA CYS A 229 -12.21 -20.45 6.99
C CYS A 229 -11.72 -21.85 6.47
N SER A 230 -10.51 -21.97 5.91
CA SER A 230 -9.55 -23.10 6.08
C SER A 230 -8.35 -22.97 5.11
N ALA A 231 -7.19 -23.49 5.53
CA ALA A 231 -5.89 -23.28 4.89
C ALA A 231 -5.64 -24.11 3.64
N ARG A 232 -6.04 -23.55 2.49
CA ARG A 232 -5.44 -23.67 1.14
C ARG A 232 -5.57 -22.36 0.34
N SER A 233 -5.86 -21.26 1.03
CA SER A 233 -6.42 -20.04 0.44
C SER A 233 -5.76 -18.80 1.04
N ALA A 234 -5.79 -17.68 0.30
CA ALA A 234 -5.32 -16.39 0.78
C ALA A 234 -5.97 -15.95 2.11
N THR A 235 -7.21 -16.41 2.36
CA THR A 235 -7.91 -16.21 3.64
C THR A 235 -7.16 -16.81 4.82
N ALA A 236 -6.56 -17.99 4.65
CA ALA A 236 -5.85 -18.65 5.74
C ALA A 236 -4.50 -18.02 6.06
N ILE A 237 -3.81 -17.47 5.07
CA ILE A 237 -2.61 -16.64 5.31
C ILE A 237 -3.00 -15.46 6.19
N ARG A 238 -4.10 -14.76 5.85
CA ARG A 238 -4.61 -13.66 6.65
C ARG A 238 -5.00 -14.09 8.07
N ASP A 239 -5.71 -15.21 8.20
CA ASP A 239 -6.10 -15.77 9.50
C ASP A 239 -4.89 -16.16 10.34
N TYR A 240 -3.81 -16.66 9.73
CA TYR A 240 -2.55 -16.97 10.41
C TYR A 240 -1.87 -15.72 10.97
N PHE A 241 -1.81 -14.62 10.20
CA PHE A 241 -1.34 -13.32 10.72
C PHE A 241 -2.23 -12.83 11.86
N ALA A 242 -3.56 -12.97 11.73
CA ALA A 242 -4.48 -12.57 12.78
C ALA A 242 -4.31 -13.39 14.07
N ASP A 243 -4.03 -14.69 13.98
CA ASP A 243 -3.70 -15.54 15.13
C ASP A 243 -2.36 -15.17 15.75
N TYR A 244 -1.37 -14.86 14.92
CA TYR A 244 -0.05 -14.42 15.36
C TYR A 244 -0.13 -13.12 16.19
N PHE A 245 -0.84 -12.10 15.70
CA PHE A 245 -0.99 -10.83 16.41
C PHE A 245 -1.83 -10.94 17.70
N MET A 246 -2.76 -11.90 17.75
CA MET A 246 -3.60 -12.10 18.92
C MET A 246 -2.90 -12.89 20.04
N ASN A 247 -2.08 -13.89 19.68
CA ASN A 247 -1.60 -14.88 20.65
C ASN A 247 -0.08 -14.88 20.85
N THR A 248 0.71 -14.51 19.84
CA THR A 248 2.18 -14.58 19.91
C THR A 248 2.79 -13.19 20.11
N ASP A 249 2.45 -12.24 19.24
CA ASP A 249 3.01 -10.89 19.23
C ASP A 249 2.00 -9.89 19.79
N ILE A 250 1.67 -10.08 21.06
CA ILE A 250 0.72 -9.26 21.80
C ILE A 250 1.40 -7.95 22.18
N LEU A 251 0.89 -6.83 21.67
CA LEU A 251 1.40 -5.52 22.07
C LEU A 251 0.58 -4.86 23.18
N PRO A 252 1.22 -4.16 24.15
CA PRO A 252 0.54 -3.61 25.33
C PRO A 252 -0.62 -2.66 25.01
N TRP A 253 -0.53 -1.92 23.91
CA TRP A 253 -1.50 -0.90 23.52
C TRP A 253 -2.60 -1.41 22.57
N GLN A 254 -2.51 -2.64 22.07
CA GLN A 254 -3.36 -3.07 20.95
C GLN A 254 -4.85 -3.11 21.30
N ASN A 255 -5.19 -3.50 22.54
CA ASN A 255 -6.59 -3.54 22.97
C ASN A 255 -7.16 -2.13 23.23
N SER A 256 -6.32 -1.18 23.68
CA SER A 256 -6.74 0.19 23.97
C SER A 256 -6.97 1.02 22.70
N CYS A 257 -6.19 0.77 21.63
CA CYS A 257 -6.33 1.50 20.37
C CYS A 257 -7.46 0.98 19.47
N ILE A 258 -8.05 -0.16 19.83
CA ILE A 258 -9.09 -0.82 19.04
C ILE A 258 -10.48 -0.50 19.59
N MET A 259 -10.62 -0.23 20.89
CA MET A 259 -11.90 0.14 21.54
C MET A 259 -12.45 1.46 21.00
#